data_AF-A0A9P0F8E8-F1
#
_entry.id   AF-A0A9P0F8E8-F1
#
_cell.length_a   1.000
_cell.length_b   1.000
_cell.length_c   1.000
_cell.angle_alpha   90.00
_cell.angle_beta   90.00
_cell.angle_gamma   90.00
#
_symmetry.space_group_name_H-M   'P 1'
#
loop_
_entity.id
_entity.type
_entity.pdbx_description
1 polymer ?
#
loop_
_entity_poly.entity_id
_entity_poly.type
_entity_poly.pdbx_seq_one_letter_code
_entity_poly.pdbx_strand_id
1 'polypeptide(L)'
;MGKQRRIRQKLHISSQKKKKPATESMSMETAPLLPITPPKENIFAGLNIDFTNLKKNLNDDVQSVKSYKSAKSEAGSNKILPKKEKLKLRRDVLMKKIDAVNQMKKQLKVRNKRKNVSVIGDTNPLHDALPSLESLLQSRASMKHKEKEQPKKKAVEKSRKRKNNLLTGIKMIKQTLKNKQFSKNPLEAISQHVRAVVDNEKLNLILKK
;
A
#
# COMPACT_ATOMS: atom_id res chain seq x y z
N MET A 1 -52.83 -0.31 11.48
CA MET A 1 -51.48 -0.45 12.09
C MET A 1 -50.41 0.13 11.16
N GLY A 2 -50.21 1.44 11.17
CA GLY A 2 -49.29 2.14 10.27
C GLY A 2 -47.85 2.14 10.78
N LYS A 3 -46.87 1.86 9.92
CA LYS A 3 -45.45 1.87 10.27
C LYS A 3 -45.01 3.30 10.59
N GLN A 4 -44.72 3.57 11.86
CA GLN A 4 -44.24 4.86 12.34
C GLN A 4 -42.84 5.16 11.77
N ARG A 5 -42.73 6.18 10.91
CA ARG A 5 -41.45 6.59 10.32
C ARG A 5 -40.62 7.33 11.36
N ARG A 6 -39.47 6.78 11.74
CA ARG A 6 -38.50 7.46 12.61
C ARG A 6 -37.98 8.75 11.96
N ILE A 7 -38.10 9.85 12.68
CA ILE A 7 -37.58 11.16 12.29
C ILE A 7 -36.05 11.09 12.33
N ARG A 8 -35.40 11.39 11.19
CA ARG A 8 -33.94 11.40 11.10
C ARG A 8 -33.42 12.77 11.57
N GLN A 9 -32.71 12.78 12.69
CA GLN A 9 -31.96 13.96 13.14
C GLN A 9 -30.70 14.12 12.30
N LYS A 10 -30.52 15.29 11.65
CA LYS A 10 -29.29 15.64 10.93
C LYS A 10 -28.25 16.16 11.93
N LEU A 11 -27.21 15.37 12.19
CA LEU A 11 -26.07 15.73 13.05
C LEU A 11 -24.94 16.39 12.26
N HIS A 12 -25.22 17.42 11.46
CA HIS A 12 -24.17 18.20 10.82
C HIS A 12 -23.96 19.51 11.58
N ILE A 13 -22.88 19.57 12.35
CA ILE A 13 -22.39 20.80 12.96
C ILE A 13 -21.63 21.56 11.85
N SER A 14 -22.07 22.77 11.52
CA SER A 14 -21.40 23.61 10.53
C SER A 14 -20.03 24.06 11.06
N SER A 15 -19.01 23.95 10.20
CA SER A 15 -17.66 24.45 10.48
C SER A 15 -17.66 25.97 10.42
N GLN A 16 -17.62 26.63 11.58
CA GLN A 16 -17.34 28.07 11.63
C GLN A 16 -15.82 28.29 11.47
N LYS A 17 -15.40 28.83 10.32
CA LYS A 17 -14.04 29.35 10.16
C LYS A 17 -13.89 30.62 11.00
N LYS A 18 -13.12 30.56 12.08
CA LYS A 18 -12.70 31.76 12.81
C LYS A 18 -11.76 32.59 11.92
N LYS A 19 -12.17 33.82 11.63
CA LYS A 19 -11.34 34.85 10.98
C LYS A 19 -10.29 35.28 12.00
N LYS A 20 -9.00 35.11 11.68
CA LYS A 20 -7.90 35.64 12.51
C LYS A 20 -7.83 37.16 12.30
N PRO A 21 -7.63 37.98 13.35
CA PRO A 21 -7.32 39.40 13.19
C PRO A 21 -5.89 39.55 12.65
N ALA A 22 -5.72 40.50 11.73
CA ALA A 22 -4.42 40.90 11.22
C ALA A 22 -3.62 41.55 12.37
N THR A 23 -2.42 41.04 12.61
CA THR A 23 -1.43 41.66 13.49
C THR A 23 -0.16 41.85 12.68
N GLU A 24 0.46 42.99 12.96
CA GLU A 24 1.53 43.67 12.22
C GLU A 24 2.77 42.83 11.93
N SER A 25 3.46 43.31 10.90
CA SER A 25 4.69 42.81 10.28
C SER A 25 5.85 42.60 11.25
N MET A 26 6.40 41.38 11.26
CA MET A 26 7.76 41.09 11.70
C MET A 26 8.62 40.79 10.47
N SER A 27 9.71 41.54 10.34
CA SER A 27 10.75 41.40 9.32
C SER A 27 11.48 40.06 9.45
N MET A 28 11.57 39.32 8.35
CA MET A 28 12.60 38.29 8.17
C MET A 28 13.19 38.43 6.77
N GLU A 29 14.49 38.69 6.73
CA GLU A 29 15.32 38.65 5.54
C GLU A 29 15.28 37.25 4.92
N THR A 30 14.84 37.19 3.66
CA THR A 30 15.03 36.03 2.80
C THR A 30 15.61 36.54 1.49
N ALA A 31 16.69 35.91 1.04
CA ALA A 31 17.41 36.22 -0.18
C ALA A 31 16.46 36.38 -1.38
N PRO A 32 16.75 37.29 -2.34
CA PRO A 32 15.83 37.58 -3.42
C PRO A 32 15.70 36.37 -4.35
N LEU A 33 14.55 35.70 -4.26
CA LEU A 33 14.07 34.80 -5.30
C LEU A 33 13.92 35.64 -6.58
N LEU A 34 14.76 35.37 -7.58
CA LEU A 34 14.56 35.95 -8.90
C LEU A 34 13.14 35.57 -9.37
N PRO A 35 12.30 36.55 -9.75
CA PRO A 35 10.97 36.25 -10.24
C PRO A 35 11.11 35.44 -11.53
N ILE A 36 10.60 34.21 -11.52
CA ILE A 36 10.35 33.45 -12.74
C ILE A 36 9.31 34.23 -13.51
N THR A 37 9.76 35.14 -14.36
CA THR A 37 8.88 35.89 -15.25
C THR A 37 8.37 34.90 -16.28
N PRO A 38 7.04 34.78 -16.46
CA PRO A 38 6.52 33.99 -17.55
C PRO A 38 7.06 34.59 -18.87
N PRO A 39 7.44 33.75 -19.85
CA PRO A 39 7.89 34.23 -21.14
C PRO A 39 6.82 35.16 -21.72
N LYS A 40 7.24 36.37 -22.09
CA LYS A 40 6.34 37.43 -22.61
C LYS A 40 5.74 37.06 -23.96
N GLU A 41 6.35 36.11 -24.66
CA GLU A 41 5.96 35.64 -25.98
C GLU A 41 5.47 34.19 -25.94
N ASN A 42 4.55 33.88 -26.84
CA ASN A 42 4.05 32.51 -27.00
C ASN A 42 5.16 31.63 -27.59
N ILE A 43 5.82 30.82 -26.76
CA ILE A 43 6.89 29.89 -27.18
C ILE A 43 6.44 28.93 -28.31
N PHE A 44 5.13 28.75 -28.47
CA PHE A 44 4.53 27.87 -29.48
C PHE A 44 4.00 28.61 -30.72
N ALA A 45 4.19 29.93 -30.84
CA ALA A 45 3.80 30.69 -32.01
C ALA A 45 4.67 30.27 -33.21
N GLY A 46 4.15 29.37 -34.05
CA GLY A 46 4.85 28.83 -35.22
C GLY A 46 4.87 27.30 -35.31
N LEU A 47 4.42 26.60 -34.26
CA LEU A 47 4.27 25.14 -34.31
C LEU A 47 2.99 24.75 -35.04
N ASN A 48 3.13 24.26 -36.27
CA ASN A 48 2.03 23.70 -37.05
C ASN A 48 1.99 22.18 -36.84
N ILE A 49 1.12 21.72 -35.94
CA ILE A 49 0.98 20.30 -35.59
C ILE A 49 -0.22 19.73 -36.34
N ASP A 50 0.03 18.92 -37.36
CA ASP A 50 -1.02 18.23 -38.11
C ASP A 50 -1.64 17.10 -37.27
N PHE A 51 -2.85 17.33 -36.77
CA PHE A 51 -3.61 16.38 -35.95
C PHE A 51 -4.01 15.09 -36.68
N THR A 52 -3.90 15.08 -38.01
CA THR A 52 -4.17 13.94 -38.89
C THR A 52 -3.00 12.94 -38.88
N ASN A 53 -1.76 13.43 -38.78
CA ASN A 53 -0.55 12.61 -38.81
C ASN A 53 -0.08 12.16 -37.42
N LEU A 54 -0.72 12.67 -36.35
CA LEU A 54 -0.43 12.23 -34.99
C LEU A 54 -0.87 10.77 -34.78
N LYS A 55 0.08 9.88 -34.44
CA LYS A 55 -0.24 8.54 -33.91
C LYS A 55 -0.90 8.70 -32.54
N LYS A 56 -2.23 8.56 -32.49
CA LYS A 56 -3.04 8.73 -31.27
C LYS A 56 -3.03 7.52 -30.34
N ASN A 57 -2.66 6.34 -30.85
CA ASN A 57 -2.63 5.10 -30.11
C ASN A 57 -1.24 4.46 -30.25
N LEU A 58 -0.65 4.05 -29.13
CA LEU A 58 0.48 3.14 -29.10
C LEU A 58 -0.04 1.70 -29.10
N ASN A 59 0.76 0.77 -29.64
CA ASN A 59 0.49 -0.65 -29.45
C ASN A 59 0.75 -1.00 -27.99
N ASP A 60 -0.26 -1.59 -27.33
CA ASP A 60 -0.17 -2.02 -25.95
C ASP A 60 0.74 -3.26 -25.85
N ASP A 61 2.05 -3.06 -25.73
CA ASP A 61 3.04 -4.13 -25.54
C ASP A 61 2.99 -4.77 -24.13
N VAL A 62 2.00 -4.39 -23.32
CA VAL A 62 1.78 -4.94 -21.98
C VAL A 62 0.31 -5.30 -21.84
N GLN A 63 0.02 -6.60 -21.74
CA GLN A 63 -1.30 -7.10 -21.31
C GLN A 63 -1.55 -6.76 -19.84
N SER A 64 -1.70 -5.48 -19.51
CA SER A 64 -2.19 -5.08 -18.21
C SER A 64 -3.63 -5.55 -18.05
N VAL A 65 -4.02 -5.95 -16.84
CA VAL A 65 -5.37 -6.43 -16.52
C VAL A 65 -6.38 -5.33 -16.83
N LYS A 66 -7.00 -5.42 -18.01
CA LYS A 66 -7.94 -4.43 -18.53
C LYS A 66 -9.07 -4.19 -17.53
N SER A 67 -9.15 -2.95 -17.04
CA SER A 67 -10.28 -2.54 -16.22
C SER A 67 -11.52 -2.40 -17.10
N TYR A 68 -12.71 -2.47 -16.51
CA TYR A 68 -13.96 -2.28 -17.25
C TYR A 68 -14.01 -0.93 -18.01
N LYS A 69 -13.32 0.10 -17.51
CA LYS A 69 -13.19 1.39 -18.20
C LYS A 69 -12.32 1.27 -19.47
N SER A 70 -11.26 0.47 -19.44
CA SER A 70 -10.35 0.29 -20.59
C SER A 70 -10.94 -0.65 -21.65
N ALA A 71 -11.68 -1.69 -21.26
CA ALA A 71 -12.40 -2.54 -22.21
C ALA A 71 -13.52 -1.77 -22.94
N LYS A 72 -14.11 -0.76 -22.29
CA LYS A 72 -15.10 0.14 -22.91
C LYS A 72 -14.45 1.05 -23.96
N SER A 73 -13.23 1.55 -23.72
CA SER A 73 -12.52 2.41 -24.67
C SER A 73 -11.92 1.62 -25.83
N GLU A 74 -11.51 0.37 -25.62
CA GLU A 74 -10.90 -0.48 -26.65
C GLU A 74 -11.91 -1.04 -27.66
N ALA A 75 -13.19 -1.18 -27.30
CA ALA A 75 -14.26 -1.57 -28.22
C ALA A 75 -14.61 -0.51 -29.29
N GLY A 76 -13.66 0.37 -29.62
CA GLY A 76 -13.65 1.26 -30.78
C GLY A 76 -14.77 2.31 -30.80
N SER A 77 -15.54 2.45 -29.74
CA SER A 77 -16.71 3.31 -29.77
C SER A 77 -16.83 4.10 -28.48
N ASN A 78 -16.68 5.43 -28.62
CA ASN A 78 -17.25 6.39 -27.68
C ASN A 78 -18.80 6.28 -27.59
N LYS A 79 -19.40 5.22 -28.16
CA LYS A 79 -20.82 4.91 -28.08
C LYS A 79 -21.13 4.34 -26.70
N ILE A 80 -22.26 4.78 -26.15
CA ILE A 80 -22.77 4.30 -24.88
C ILE A 80 -23.26 2.85 -25.11
N LEU A 81 -22.44 1.86 -24.74
CA LEU A 81 -22.85 0.45 -24.82
C LEU A 81 -24.19 0.22 -24.08
N PRO A 82 -25.12 -0.58 -24.64
CA PRO A 82 -26.38 -0.91 -23.98
C PRO A 82 -26.14 -1.66 -22.66
N LYS A 83 -27.09 -1.56 -21.73
CA LYS A 83 -26.97 -2.15 -20.38
C LYS A 83 -26.68 -3.66 -20.41
N LYS A 84 -27.25 -4.38 -21.39
CA LYS A 84 -27.06 -5.83 -21.59
C LYS A 84 -25.60 -6.18 -21.90
N GLU A 85 -24.98 -5.47 -22.84
CA GLU A 85 -23.58 -5.69 -23.22
C GLU A 85 -22.61 -5.30 -22.10
N LYS A 86 -22.89 -4.20 -21.40
CA LYS A 86 -22.13 -3.80 -20.21
C LYS A 86 -22.14 -4.87 -19.13
N LEU A 87 -23.29 -5.50 -18.89
CA LEU A 87 -23.41 -6.56 -17.89
C LEU A 87 -22.67 -7.84 -18.32
N LYS A 88 -22.75 -8.20 -19.60
CA LYS A 88 -22.00 -9.33 -20.19
C LYS A 88 -20.49 -9.12 -20.05
N LEU A 89 -19.99 -7.95 -20.45
CA LEU A 89 -18.57 -7.60 -20.33
C LEU A 89 -18.08 -7.65 -18.87
N ARG A 90 -18.87 -7.15 -17.91
CA ARG A 90 -18.53 -7.25 -16.48
C ARG A 90 -18.41 -8.69 -16.02
N ARG A 91 -19.36 -9.55 -16.42
CA ARG A 91 -19.32 -10.98 -16.12
C ARG A 91 -18.08 -11.63 -16.73
N ASP A 92 -17.81 -11.37 -18.00
CA ASP A 92 -16.69 -11.99 -18.72
C ASP A 92 -15.34 -11.57 -18.11
N VAL A 93 -15.17 -10.28 -17.80
CA VAL A 93 -13.98 -9.77 -17.09
C VAL A 93 -13.84 -10.40 -15.71
N LEU A 94 -14.95 -10.57 -14.98
CA LEU A 94 -14.93 -11.24 -13.68
C LEU A 94 -14.52 -12.70 -13.80
N MET A 95 -15.10 -13.44 -14.75
CA MET A 95 -14.77 -14.86 -14.98
C MET A 95 -13.30 -15.02 -15.36
N LYS A 96 -12.78 -14.21 -16.29
CA LYS A 96 -11.35 -14.19 -16.64
C LYS A 96 -10.45 -13.97 -15.42
N LYS A 97 -10.83 -13.09 -14.49
CA LYS A 97 -10.08 -12.88 -13.25
C LYS A 97 -10.12 -14.10 -12.32
N ILE A 98 -11.29 -14.72 -12.17
CA ILE A 98 -11.44 -15.93 -11.35
C ILE A 98 -10.59 -17.06 -11.93
N ASP A 99 -10.63 -17.25 -13.25
CA ASP A 99 -9.86 -18.28 -13.94
C ASP A 99 -8.36 -18.05 -13.80
N ALA A 100 -7.88 -16.82 -13.99
CA ALA A 100 -6.48 -16.47 -13.78
C ALA A 100 -6.01 -16.78 -12.35
N VAL A 101 -6.83 -16.43 -11.34
CA VAL A 101 -6.52 -16.72 -9.92
C VAL A 101 -6.50 -18.23 -9.67
N ASN A 102 -7.44 -18.98 -10.25
CA ASN A 102 -7.51 -20.43 -10.09
C ASN A 102 -6.32 -21.13 -10.75
N GLN A 103 -5.92 -20.69 -11.95
CA GLN A 103 -4.72 -21.17 -12.63
C GLN A 103 -3.46 -20.91 -11.80
N MET A 104 -3.28 -19.69 -11.29
CA MET A 104 -2.17 -19.33 -10.41
C MET A 104 -2.14 -20.21 -9.15
N LYS A 105 -3.29 -20.45 -8.51
CA LYS A 105 -3.39 -21.36 -7.35
C LYS A 105 -3.02 -22.80 -7.70
N LYS A 106 -3.46 -23.31 -8.86
CA LYS A 106 -3.13 -24.66 -9.34
C LYS A 106 -1.62 -24.80 -9.56
N GLN A 107 -1.01 -23.83 -10.24
CA GLN A 107 0.44 -23.79 -10.48
C GLN A 107 1.22 -23.73 -9.16
N LEU A 108 0.79 -22.90 -8.21
CA LEU A 108 1.41 -22.81 -6.89
C LEU A 108 1.37 -24.16 -6.15
N LYS A 109 0.21 -24.84 -6.15
CA LYS A 109 0.09 -26.18 -5.55
C LYS A 109 1.04 -27.19 -6.21
N VAL A 110 1.13 -27.20 -7.53
CA VAL A 110 2.05 -28.09 -8.28
C VAL A 110 3.50 -27.76 -7.94
N ARG A 111 3.88 -26.48 -7.92
CA ARG A 111 5.22 -26.02 -7.54
C ARG A 111 5.59 -26.44 -6.12
N ASN A 112 4.67 -26.32 -5.16
CA ASN A 112 4.92 -26.77 -3.78
C ASN A 112 5.11 -28.28 -3.69
N LYS A 113 4.34 -29.07 -4.46
CA LYS A 113 4.55 -30.52 -4.54
C LYS A 113 5.92 -30.85 -5.11
N ARG A 114 6.33 -30.21 -6.21
CA ARG A 114 7.66 -30.38 -6.83
C ARG A 114 8.80 -30.01 -5.89
N LYS A 115 8.67 -28.91 -5.12
CA LYS A 115 9.67 -28.53 -4.11
C LYS A 115 9.92 -29.61 -3.06
N ASN A 116 8.88 -30.37 -2.71
CA ASN A 116 8.96 -31.38 -1.65
C ASN A 116 9.40 -32.76 -2.17
N VAL A 117 9.27 -33.04 -3.47
CA VAL A 117 9.65 -34.32 -4.08
C VAL A 117 10.98 -34.14 -4.79
N SER A 118 12.03 -34.83 -4.34
CA SER A 118 13.32 -34.88 -5.05
C SER A 118 13.17 -35.76 -6.28
N VAL A 119 12.81 -35.16 -7.41
CA VAL A 119 12.76 -35.85 -8.71
C VAL A 119 14.09 -35.58 -9.43
N ILE A 120 14.91 -36.62 -9.56
CA ILE A 120 16.14 -36.57 -10.36
C ILE A 120 15.73 -36.29 -11.82
N GLY A 121 16.25 -35.20 -12.40
CA GLY A 121 16.01 -34.83 -13.80
C GLY A 121 14.82 -33.90 -14.08
N ASP A 122 14.06 -33.45 -13.07
CA ASP A 122 13.04 -32.41 -13.29
C ASP A 122 13.72 -31.04 -13.42
N THR A 123 13.60 -30.40 -14.58
CA THR A 123 14.15 -29.06 -14.85
C THR A 123 13.20 -27.93 -14.45
N ASN A 124 11.93 -28.24 -14.14
CA ASN A 124 10.93 -27.24 -13.75
C ASN A 124 11.30 -26.42 -12.51
N PRO A 125 11.94 -26.99 -11.45
CA PRO A 125 12.40 -26.21 -10.31
C PRO A 125 13.38 -25.09 -10.69
N LEU A 126 14.22 -25.32 -11.72
CA LEU A 126 15.15 -24.30 -12.23
C LEU A 126 14.38 -23.15 -12.88
N HIS A 127 13.41 -23.45 -13.75
CA HIS A 127 12.57 -22.43 -14.38
C HIS A 127 11.73 -21.65 -13.36
N ASP A 128 11.18 -22.34 -12.37
CA ASP A 128 10.40 -21.73 -11.29
C ASP A 128 11.24 -20.79 -10.42
N ALA A 129 12.53 -21.10 -10.23
CA ALA A 129 13.46 -20.30 -9.43
C ALA A 129 13.88 -19.00 -10.13
N LEU A 130 13.67 -18.86 -11.44
CA LEU A 130 14.02 -17.66 -12.17
C LEU A 130 12.96 -16.56 -11.95
N PRO A 131 13.39 -15.30 -11.77
CA PRO A 131 12.48 -14.16 -11.80
C PRO A 131 11.85 -14.00 -13.19
N SER A 132 10.61 -13.52 -13.26
CA SER A 132 9.97 -13.24 -14.54
C SER A 132 10.73 -12.15 -15.29
N LEU A 133 10.77 -12.23 -16.62
CA LEU A 133 11.41 -11.21 -17.46
C LEU A 133 10.84 -9.81 -17.17
N GLU A 134 9.53 -9.71 -16.94
CA GLU A 134 8.88 -8.45 -16.54
C GLU A 134 9.40 -7.93 -15.19
N SER A 135 9.58 -8.80 -14.20
CA SER A 135 10.19 -8.42 -12.92
C SER A 135 11.62 -7.92 -13.11
N LEU A 136 12.38 -8.55 -14.02
CA LEU A 136 13.74 -8.15 -14.39
C LEU A 136 13.76 -6.78 -15.08
N LEU A 137 12.86 -6.55 -16.03
CA LEU A 137 12.74 -5.27 -16.75
C LEU A 137 12.28 -4.14 -15.82
N GLN A 138 11.32 -4.40 -14.92
CA GLN A 138 10.92 -3.46 -13.88
C GLN A 138 12.07 -3.17 -12.91
N SER A 139 12.86 -4.18 -12.54
CA SER A 139 13.98 -4.01 -11.63
C SER A 139 15.11 -3.15 -12.21
N ARG A 140 15.38 -3.25 -13.52
CA ARG A 140 16.39 -2.43 -14.23
C ARG A 140 16.01 -0.95 -14.24
N ALA A 141 14.73 -0.63 -14.43
CA ALA A 141 14.24 0.75 -14.35
C ALA A 141 14.21 1.29 -12.91
N SER A 142 14.17 0.41 -11.90
CA SER A 142 14.07 0.77 -10.48
C SER A 142 15.36 0.61 -9.67
N MET A 143 16.54 0.48 -10.30
CA MET A 143 17.84 0.50 -9.60
C MET A 143 18.22 1.89 -9.04
N LYS A 144 17.23 2.69 -8.64
CA LYS A 144 17.47 3.74 -7.65
C LYS A 144 17.45 3.03 -6.30
N HIS A 145 18.53 3.13 -5.53
CA HIS A 145 18.55 2.70 -4.13
C HIS A 145 17.25 3.18 -3.47
N LYS A 146 16.34 2.25 -3.16
CA LYS A 146 15.15 2.58 -2.37
C LYS A 146 15.67 2.96 -0.99
N GLU A 147 15.83 4.26 -0.76
CA GLU A 147 15.89 4.80 0.60
C GLU A 147 14.75 4.14 1.37
N LYS A 148 15.08 3.50 2.50
CA LYS A 148 14.08 2.83 3.34
C LYS A 148 12.95 3.82 3.58
N GLU A 149 11.80 3.57 2.96
CA GLU A 149 10.64 4.45 3.09
C GLU A 149 10.36 4.60 4.59
N GLN A 150 10.47 5.84 5.09
CA GLN A 150 10.16 6.12 6.48
C GLN A 150 8.75 5.62 6.75
N PRO A 151 8.54 4.78 7.78
CA PRO A 151 7.25 4.17 8.01
C PRO A 151 6.21 5.28 8.20
N LYS A 152 5.17 5.27 7.35
CA LYS A 152 4.09 6.27 7.41
C LYS A 152 3.56 6.36 8.84
N LYS A 153 3.37 7.59 9.34
CA LYS A 153 2.82 7.85 10.68
C LYS A 153 1.50 7.08 10.83
N LYS A 154 1.48 6.08 11.69
CA LYS A 154 0.29 5.24 11.92
C LYS A 154 -0.82 6.13 12.50
N ALA A 155 -2.05 5.88 12.08
CA ALA A 155 -3.22 6.56 12.63
C ALA A 155 -3.33 6.30 14.15
N VAL A 156 -3.86 7.29 14.89
CA VAL A 156 -4.05 7.20 16.34
C VAL A 156 -4.90 5.96 16.67
N GLU A 157 -4.44 5.16 17.63
CA GLU A 157 -5.15 3.96 18.05
C GLU A 157 -6.54 4.29 18.64
N LYS A 158 -7.49 3.37 18.49
CA LYS A 158 -8.84 3.49 19.06
C LYS A 158 -8.78 3.72 20.58
N SER A 159 -9.68 4.56 21.11
CA SER A 159 -9.70 4.94 22.54
C SER A 159 -9.67 3.75 23.50
N ARG A 160 -10.47 2.71 23.24
CA ARG A 160 -10.51 1.48 24.05
C ARG A 160 -9.15 0.78 24.08
N LYS A 161 -8.47 0.68 22.94
CA LYS A 161 -7.14 0.06 22.85
C LYS A 161 -6.12 0.87 23.65
N ARG A 162 -6.13 2.21 23.50
CA ARG A 162 -5.27 3.11 24.28
C ARG A 162 -5.49 2.95 25.79
N LYS A 163 -6.75 2.91 26.25
CA LYS A 163 -7.08 2.69 27.66
C LYS A 163 -6.58 1.33 28.16
N ASN A 164 -6.78 0.27 27.37
CA ASN A 164 -6.31 -1.07 27.73
C ASN A 164 -4.78 -1.10 27.82
N ASN A 165 -4.06 -0.55 26.84
CA ASN A 165 -2.60 -0.47 26.85
C ASN A 165 -2.07 0.30 28.08
N LEU A 166 -2.75 1.38 28.47
CA LEU A 166 -2.41 2.15 29.66
C LEU A 166 -2.59 1.31 30.93
N LEU A 167 -3.73 0.64 31.09
CA LEU A 167 -4.00 -0.22 32.24
C LEU A 167 -3.02 -1.40 32.32
N THR A 168 -2.69 -2.02 31.18
CA THR A 168 -1.68 -3.08 31.13
C THR A 168 -0.31 -2.56 31.53
N GLY A 169 0.08 -1.36 31.05
CA GLY A 169 1.34 -0.72 31.43
C GLY A 169 1.42 -0.42 32.93
N ILE A 170 0.36 0.15 33.50
CA ILE A 170 0.28 0.40 34.96
C ILE A 170 0.38 -0.92 35.73
N LYS A 171 -0.32 -1.98 35.29
CA LYS A 171 -0.26 -3.29 35.94
C LYS A 171 1.16 -3.88 35.90
N MET A 172 1.84 -3.79 34.75
CA MET A 172 3.22 -4.25 34.59
C MET A 172 4.16 -3.49 35.53
N ILE A 173 4.08 -2.16 35.57
CA ILE A 173 4.92 -1.33 36.46
C ILE A 173 4.67 -1.69 37.93
N LYS A 174 3.41 -1.84 38.33
CA LYS A 174 3.08 -2.27 39.71
C LYS A 174 3.67 -3.64 40.03
N GLN A 175 3.72 -4.55 39.06
CA GLN A 175 4.29 -5.88 39.24
C GLN A 175 5.81 -5.85 39.31
N THR A 176 6.50 -5.05 38.49
CA THR A 176 7.96 -4.92 38.54
C THR A 176 8.42 -4.30 39.84
N LEU A 177 7.71 -3.26 40.33
CA LEU A 177 8.02 -2.62 41.61
C LEU A 177 7.81 -3.53 42.83
N LYS A 178 6.92 -4.52 42.73
CA LYS A 178 6.76 -5.55 43.78
C LYS A 178 7.96 -6.49 43.88
N ASN A 179 8.78 -6.62 42.82
CA ASN A 179 9.95 -7.49 42.84
C ASN A 179 11.09 -6.80 43.62
N LYS A 180 11.52 -7.42 44.72
CA LYS A 180 12.61 -6.92 45.57
C LYS A 180 13.94 -6.80 44.81
N GLN A 181 14.23 -7.72 43.89
CA GLN A 181 15.47 -7.72 43.10
C GLN A 181 15.52 -6.48 42.18
N PHE A 182 14.40 -6.18 41.54
CA PHE A 182 14.26 -5.03 40.66
C PHE A 182 14.32 -3.69 41.43
N SER A 183 13.74 -3.64 42.63
CA SER A 183 13.78 -2.45 43.50
C SER A 183 15.19 -2.13 44.00
N LYS A 184 16.00 -3.16 44.31
CA LYS A 184 17.39 -3.00 44.76
C LYS A 184 18.31 -2.54 43.62
N ASN A 185 18.33 -3.28 42.51
CA ASN A 185 19.22 -3.04 41.37
C ASN A 185 18.48 -3.29 40.05
N PRO A 186 17.83 -2.28 39.46
CA PRO A 186 16.99 -2.48 38.28
C PRO A 186 17.79 -2.90 37.06
N LEU A 187 19.00 -2.33 36.86
CA LEU A 187 19.84 -2.65 35.70
C LEU A 187 20.27 -4.11 35.68
N GLU A 188 20.64 -4.66 36.84
CA GLU A 188 21.07 -6.05 36.94
C GLU A 188 19.89 -7.02 36.82
N ALA A 189 18.73 -6.69 37.40
CA ALA A 189 17.52 -7.48 37.20
C ALA A 189 17.11 -7.55 35.72
N ILE A 190 17.27 -6.44 34.99
CA ILE A 190 17.01 -6.38 33.54
C ILE A 190 18.06 -7.20 32.77
N SER A 191 19.35 -7.05 33.09
CA SER A 191 20.44 -7.76 32.40
C SER A 191 20.27 -9.29 32.52
N GLN A 192 19.95 -9.77 33.72
CA GLN A 192 19.70 -11.18 34.00
C GLN A 192 18.46 -11.69 33.26
N HIS A 193 17.39 -10.90 33.21
CA HIS A 193 16.18 -11.29 32.49
C HIS A 193 16.43 -11.41 30.99
N VAL A 194 17.14 -10.45 30.38
CA VAL A 194 17.51 -10.50 28.95
C VAL A 194 18.36 -11.73 28.66
N ARG A 195 19.35 -12.03 29.51
CA ARG A 195 20.19 -13.24 29.37
C ARG A 195 19.34 -14.50 29.41
N ALA A 196 18.45 -14.63 30.39
CA ALA A 196 17.56 -15.78 30.52
C ALA A 196 16.63 -15.95 29.31
N VAL A 197 16.10 -14.86 28.74
CA VAL A 197 15.26 -14.91 27.53
C VAL A 197 16.07 -15.44 26.34
N VAL A 198 17.27 -14.91 26.12
CA VAL A 198 18.16 -15.35 25.02
C VAL A 198 18.54 -16.82 25.16
N ASP A 199 18.86 -17.27 26.36
CA ASP A 199 19.24 -18.67 26.60
C ASP A 199 18.06 -19.61 26.39
N ASN A 200 16.84 -19.22 26.80
CA ASN A 200 15.62 -19.98 26.51
C ASN A 200 15.34 -20.05 25.00
N GLU A 201 15.53 -18.96 24.26
CA GLU A 201 15.38 -18.97 22.80
C GLU A 201 16.38 -19.92 22.13
N LYS A 202 17.64 -19.94 22.58
CA LYS A 202 18.66 -20.90 22.10
C LYS A 202 18.27 -22.34 22.40
N LEU A 203 17.83 -22.64 23.62
CA LEU A 203 17.36 -23.98 23.99
C LEU A 203 16.17 -24.42 23.15
N ASN A 204 15.20 -23.54 22.93
CA ASN A 204 14.05 -23.82 22.08
C ASN A 204 14.45 -24.09 20.62
N LEU A 205 15.48 -23.42 20.10
CA LEU A 205 16.01 -23.70 18.76
C LEU A 205 16.73 -25.05 18.69
N ILE A 206 17.41 -25.46 19.77
CA ILE A 206 18.07 -26.78 19.86
C ILE A 206 17.01 -27.89 19.92
N LEU A 207 15.96 -27.73 20.73
CA LEU A 207 14.88 -28.72 20.89
C LEU A 207 13.97 -28.87 19.66
N LYS A 208 14.02 -27.92 18.73
CA LYS A 208 13.18 -27.91 17.51
C LYS A 208 13.90 -28.46 16.28
N LYS A 209 15.18 -28.81 16.41
CA LYS A 209 15.95 -29.59 15.44
C LYS A 209 15.85 -31.07 15.78
#